data_AF-A0AAE4D5H7-F1
#
_entry.id   AF-A0AAE4D5H7-F1
#
_cell.length_a   1.000
_cell.length_b   1.000
_cell.length_c   1.000
_cell.angle_alpha   90.00
_cell.angle_beta   90.00
_cell.angle_gamma   90.00
#
_symmetry.space_group_name_H-M   'P 1'
#
loop_
_entity.id
_entity.type
_entity.pdbx_description
1 polymer ?
#
loop_
_entity_poly.entity_id
_entity_poly.type
_entity_poly.pdbx_seq_one_letter_code
_entity_poly.pdbx_strand_id
1 'polypeptide(L)'
;MRDLVDGTAFNNEQGNRARKLFAAVVLAALDDAIADDKKYGNGPDQIARWARSRDGREVLSCAGIDPNERVVTGLMDFVGKGVRTSVALSREESERRHAAEVLEEAARAA
;
A
#
# COMPACT_ATOMS: atom_id res chain seq x y z
N MET A 1 -25.19 0.39 31.99
CA MET A 1 -24.28 1.39 31.39
C MET A 1 -22.87 0.84 31.14
N ARG A 2 -22.42 -0.25 31.80
CA ARG A 2 -21.16 -0.92 31.45
C ARG A 2 -21.22 -1.74 30.15
N ASP A 3 -22.39 -2.22 29.75
CA ASP A 3 -22.55 -3.08 28.56
C ASP A 3 -22.51 -2.32 27.21
N LEU A 4 -22.78 -1.01 27.22
CA LEU A 4 -22.71 -0.15 26.03
C LEU A 4 -21.27 0.25 25.67
N VAL A 5 -20.40 0.37 26.67
CA VAL A 5 -18.98 0.69 26.48
C VAL A 5 -18.25 -0.48 25.82
N ASP A 6 -18.65 -1.71 26.13
CA ASP A 6 -18.05 -2.94 25.58
C ASP A 6 -18.35 -3.14 24.09
N GLY A 7 -19.57 -2.82 23.63
CA GLY A 7 -19.94 -2.91 22.21
C GLY A 7 -19.21 -1.89 21.33
N THR A 8 -18.96 -0.68 21.82
CA THR A 8 -18.18 0.33 21.07
C THR A 8 -16.69 -0.02 20.98
N ALA A 9 -16.10 -0.56 22.05
CA ALA A 9 -14.73 -1.05 22.06
C ALA A 9 -14.55 -2.26 21.12
N PHE A 10 -15.47 -3.24 21.17
CA PHE A 10 -15.46 -4.39 20.28
C PHE A 10 -15.61 -3.96 18.80
N ASN A 11 -16.54 -3.07 18.49
CA ASN A 11 -16.74 -2.55 17.13
C ASN A 11 -15.51 -1.78 16.60
N ASN A 12 -14.83 -1.00 17.45
CA ASN A 12 -13.58 -0.32 17.07
C ASN A 12 -12.45 -1.32 16.78
N GLU A 13 -12.34 -2.39 17.56
CA GLU A 13 -11.34 -3.42 17.34
C GLU A 13 -11.65 -4.30 16.10
N GLN A 14 -12.93 -4.58 15.84
CA GLN A 14 -13.39 -5.22 14.60
C GLN A 14 -13.14 -4.33 13.38
N GLY A 15 -13.40 -3.02 13.47
CA GLY A 15 -13.09 -2.05 12.42
C GLY A 15 -11.60 -1.96 12.12
N ASN A 16 -10.75 -1.96 13.16
CA ASN A 16 -9.29 -1.97 12.99
C ASN A 16 -8.77 -3.29 12.39
N ARG A 17 -9.35 -4.44 12.79
CA ARG A 17 -9.03 -5.74 12.18
C ARG A 17 -9.45 -5.79 10.71
N ALA A 18 -10.66 -5.34 10.40
CA ALA A 18 -11.15 -5.27 9.02
C ALA A 18 -10.24 -4.37 8.16
N ARG A 19 -9.86 -3.19 8.65
CA ARG A 19 -8.93 -2.29 7.93
C ARG A 19 -7.62 -2.97 7.56
N LYS A 20 -7.04 -3.76 8.47
CA LYS A 20 -5.80 -4.53 8.20
C LYS A 20 -6.00 -5.59 7.13
N LEU A 21 -7.16 -6.25 7.10
CA LEU A 21 -7.49 -7.21 6.05
C LEU A 21 -7.62 -6.53 4.69
N PHE A 22 -8.29 -5.37 4.61
CA PHE A 22 -8.36 -4.59 3.38
C PHE A 22 -6.99 -4.06 2.93
N ALA A 23 -6.14 -3.65 3.86
CA ALA A 23 -4.76 -3.30 3.52
C ALA A 23 -3.99 -4.48 2.90
N ALA A 24 -4.20 -5.70 3.40
CA ALA A 24 -3.61 -6.90 2.80
C ALA A 24 -4.13 -7.16 1.36
N VAL A 25 -5.39 -6.86 1.07
CA VAL A 25 -5.94 -6.92 -0.30
C VAL A 25 -5.23 -5.92 -1.21
N VAL A 26 -4.95 -4.70 -0.73
CA VAL A 26 -4.18 -3.70 -1.50
C VAL A 26 -2.76 -4.20 -1.81
N LEU A 27 -2.09 -4.82 -0.84
CA LEU A 27 -0.76 -5.42 -1.06
C LEU A 27 -0.80 -6.55 -2.10
N ALA A 28 -1.85 -7.39 -2.08
CA ALA A 28 -2.02 -8.44 -3.08
C ALA A 28 -2.23 -7.86 -4.48
N ALA A 29 -3.09 -6.84 -4.63
CA ALA A 29 -3.31 -6.17 -5.91
C ALA A 29 -2.03 -5.53 -6.48
N LEU A 30 -1.17 -5.00 -5.61
CA LEU A 30 0.15 -4.48 -6.01
C LEU A 30 1.07 -5.60 -6.52
N ASP A 31 1.14 -6.73 -5.82
CA ASP A 31 1.97 -7.87 -6.25
C ASP A 31 1.47 -8.46 -7.57
N ASP A 32 0.16 -8.54 -7.78
CA ASP A 32 -0.45 -8.97 -9.05
C ASP A 32 -0.08 -8.01 -10.19
N ALA A 33 -0.21 -6.70 -9.97
CA ALA A 33 0.17 -5.70 -10.95
C ALA A 33 1.68 -5.72 -11.26
N ILE A 34 2.55 -5.98 -10.28
CA ILE A 34 4.00 -6.15 -10.49
C ILE A 34 4.30 -7.40 -11.32
N ALA A 35 3.60 -8.51 -11.06
CA ALA A 35 3.77 -9.73 -11.83
C ALA A 35 3.33 -9.53 -13.29
N ASP A 36 2.22 -8.84 -13.49
CA ASP A 36 1.73 -8.49 -14.81
C ASP A 36 2.65 -7.51 -15.53
N ASP A 37 3.24 -6.54 -14.84
CA ASP A 37 4.22 -5.63 -15.43
C ASP A 37 5.43 -6.39 -15.98
N LYS A 38 5.95 -7.36 -15.22
CA LYS A 38 7.07 -8.20 -15.66
C LYS A 38 6.73 -9.06 -16.87
N LYS A 39 5.46 -9.43 -17.04
CA LYS A 39 5.01 -10.34 -18.09
C LYS A 39 4.54 -9.60 -19.36
N TYR A 40 3.91 -8.45 -19.19
CA TYR A 40 3.18 -7.75 -20.25
C TYR A 40 3.53 -6.26 -20.37
N GLY A 41 4.25 -5.68 -19.40
CA GLY A 41 4.67 -4.28 -19.41
C GLY A 41 3.54 -3.27 -19.18
N ASN A 42 2.43 -3.70 -18.57
CA ASN A 42 1.22 -2.89 -18.39
C ASN A 42 0.76 -2.79 -16.92
N GLY A 43 1.58 -3.20 -15.96
CA GLY A 43 1.18 -3.27 -14.55
C GLY A 43 0.77 -1.92 -13.95
N PRO A 44 1.51 -0.81 -14.20
CA PRO A 44 1.12 0.53 -13.77
C PRO A 44 -0.28 0.93 -14.28
N ASP A 45 -0.60 0.64 -15.53
CA ASP A 45 -1.93 0.94 -16.09
C ASP A 45 -3.02 0.07 -15.47
N GLN A 46 -2.71 -1.21 -15.19
CA GLN A 46 -3.65 -2.12 -14.56
C GLN A 46 -4.00 -1.71 -13.13
N ILE A 47 -3.00 -1.37 -12.29
CA ILE A 47 -3.27 -0.90 -10.93
C ILE A 47 -4.00 0.43 -10.94
N ALA A 48 -3.70 1.33 -11.88
CA ALA A 48 -4.39 2.60 -12.01
C ALA A 48 -5.86 2.42 -12.39
N ARG A 49 -6.15 1.52 -13.33
CA ARG A 49 -7.53 1.17 -13.70
C ARG A 49 -8.28 0.58 -12.52
N TRP A 50 -7.65 -0.33 -11.76
CA TRP A 50 -8.24 -0.92 -10.57
C TRP A 50 -8.52 0.14 -9.49
N ALA A 51 -7.55 0.99 -9.15
CA ALA A 51 -7.68 2.02 -8.13
C ALA A 51 -8.74 3.08 -8.45
N ARG A 52 -9.03 3.31 -9.74
CA ARG A 52 -10.12 4.19 -10.20
C ARG A 52 -11.48 3.50 -10.32
N SER A 53 -11.51 2.16 -10.31
CA SER A 53 -12.74 1.38 -10.37
C SER A 53 -13.57 1.54 -9.09
N ARG A 54 -14.86 1.22 -9.15
CA ARG A 54 -15.73 1.24 -7.98
C ARG A 54 -15.19 0.34 -6.86
N ASP A 55 -14.89 -0.91 -7.18
CA ASP A 55 -14.46 -1.91 -6.20
C ASP A 55 -13.09 -1.54 -5.60
N GLY A 56 -12.15 -1.06 -6.43
CA GLY A 56 -10.84 -0.61 -5.94
C GLY A 56 -10.95 0.59 -5.01
N ARG A 57 -11.82 1.57 -5.32
CA ARG A 57 -12.08 2.72 -4.44
C ARG A 57 -12.71 2.31 -3.11
N GLU A 58 -13.63 1.34 -3.13
CA GLU A 58 -14.23 0.78 -1.91
C GLU A 58 -13.15 0.08 -1.06
N VAL A 59 -12.31 -0.77 -1.67
CA VAL A 59 -11.19 -1.44 -0.97
C VAL A 59 -10.20 -0.45 -0.35
N LEU A 60 -9.77 0.57 -1.11
CA LEU A 60 -8.86 1.60 -0.62
C LEU A 60 -9.46 2.37 0.56
N SER A 61 -10.73 2.76 0.46
CA SER A 61 -11.44 3.45 1.53
C SER A 61 -11.54 2.58 2.79
N CYS A 62 -11.86 1.29 2.62
CA CYS A 62 -11.90 0.32 3.72
C CYS A 62 -10.51 0.07 4.34
N ALA A 63 -9.43 0.18 3.56
CA ALA A 63 -8.06 0.15 4.04
C ALA A 63 -7.63 1.45 4.76
N GLY A 64 -8.47 2.49 4.76
CA GLY A 64 -8.17 3.80 5.33
C GLY A 64 -7.31 4.69 4.42
N ILE A 65 -7.31 4.41 3.12
CA ILE A 65 -6.60 5.17 2.09
C ILE A 65 -7.63 5.99 1.32
N ASP A 66 -7.46 7.31 1.27
CA ASP A 66 -8.34 8.19 0.49
C ASP A 66 -8.10 7.99 -1.02
N PRO A 67 -9.09 7.53 -1.81
CA PRO A 67 -8.91 7.29 -3.24
C PRO A 67 -8.87 8.62 -4.01
N ASN A 68 -7.66 9.07 -4.31
CA ASN A 68 -7.39 10.27 -5.11
C ASN A 68 -6.24 10.02 -6.09
N GLU A 69 -6.04 10.94 -7.04
CA GLU A 69 -5.02 10.76 -8.08
C GLU A 69 -3.59 10.70 -7.51
N ARG A 70 -3.31 11.34 -6.37
CA ARG A 70 -1.99 11.20 -5.71
C ARG A 70 -1.75 9.75 -5.26
N VAL A 71 -2.77 9.09 -4.70
CA VAL A 71 -2.68 7.66 -4.34
C VAL A 71 -2.51 6.82 -5.59
N VAL A 72 -3.28 7.07 -6.65
CA VAL A 72 -3.18 6.33 -7.92
C VAL A 72 -1.75 6.44 -8.48
N THR A 73 -1.21 7.65 -8.61
CA THR A 73 0.17 7.86 -9.06
C THR A 73 1.17 7.13 -8.17
N GLY A 74 1.02 7.19 -6.84
CA GLY A 74 1.92 6.47 -5.92
C GLY A 74 1.88 4.95 -6.09
N LEU A 75 0.70 4.37 -6.36
CA LEU A 75 0.57 2.94 -6.66
C LEU A 75 1.25 2.60 -8.00
N MET A 76 1.08 3.43 -9.03
CA MET A 76 1.74 3.26 -10.33
C MET A 76 3.26 3.29 -10.19
N ASP A 77 3.80 4.29 -9.48
CA ASP A 77 5.24 4.44 -9.25
C ASP A 77 5.81 3.26 -8.47
N PHE A 78 5.06 2.71 -7.51
CA PHE A 78 5.48 1.53 -6.77
C PHE A 78 5.53 0.29 -7.67
N VAL A 79 4.50 0.06 -8.48
CA VAL A 79 4.46 -1.07 -9.42
C VAL A 79 5.61 -0.96 -10.43
N GLY A 80 5.87 0.24 -10.97
CA GLY A 80 6.96 0.48 -11.91
C GLY A 80 8.36 0.24 -11.33
N LYS A 81 8.54 0.29 -10.00
CA LYS A 81 9.79 -0.13 -9.34
C LYS A 81 9.98 -1.65 -9.33
N GLY A 82 8.90 -2.43 -9.51
CA GLY A 82 8.95 -3.89 -9.63
C GLY A 82 9.37 -4.66 -8.36
N VAL A 83 9.42 -3.98 -7.21
CA VAL A 83 9.81 -4.57 -5.91
C VAL A 83 8.60 -5.21 -5.25
N ARG A 84 8.67 -6.53 -4.97
CA ARG A 84 7.62 -7.29 -4.29
C ARG A 84 7.27 -6.63 -2.95
N THR A 85 5.98 -6.54 -2.63
CA THR A 85 5.51 -5.85 -1.41
C THR A 85 6.15 -6.38 -0.13
N SER A 86 6.33 -7.70 -0.02
CA SER A 86 6.99 -8.34 1.13
C SER A 86 8.44 -7.93 1.30
N VAL A 87 9.16 -7.67 0.20
CA VAL A 87 10.55 -7.18 0.23
C VAL A 87 10.56 -5.71 0.59
N ALA A 88 9.66 -4.90 0.01
CA ALA A 88 9.57 -3.47 0.32
C ALA A 88 9.22 -3.19 1.79
N LEU A 89 8.53 -4.12 2.46
CA LEU A 89 8.18 -4.03 3.88
C LEU A 89 9.23 -4.66 4.81
N SER A 90 10.31 -5.23 4.28
CA SER A 90 11.32 -5.90 5.10
C SER A 90 12.16 -4.88 5.88
N ARG A 91 12.57 -5.25 7.11
CA ARG A 91 13.44 -4.41 7.93
C ARG A 91 14.80 -4.18 7.27
N GLU A 92 15.36 -5.23 6.70
CA GLU A 92 16.64 -5.20 5.97
C GLU A 92 16.59 -4.21 4.80
N GLU A 93 15.50 -4.23 4.02
CA GLU A 93 15.31 -3.32 2.89
C GLU A 93 15.16 -1.87 3.36
N SER A 94 14.44 -1.66 4.46
CA SER A 94 14.25 -0.33 5.04
C SER A 94 15.57 0.24 5.56
N GLU A 95 16.40 -0.56 6.24
CA GLU A 95 17.72 -0.16 6.73
C GLU A 95 18.66 0.16 5.56
N ARG A 96 18.62 -0.64 4.49
CA ARG A 96 19.42 -0.41 3.28
C ARG A 96 19.07 0.92 2.59
N ARG A 97 17.79 1.26 2.46
CA ARG A 97 17.35 2.53 1.87
C ARG A 97 17.76 3.72 2.73
N HIS A 98 17.56 3.63 4.04
CA HIS A 98 17.97 4.68 4.96
C HIS A 98 19.49 4.92 4.93
N ALA A 99 20.29 3.85 4.86
CA ALA A 99 21.74 3.97 4.72
C ALA A 99 22.13 4.65 3.38
N ALA A 100 21.46 4.31 2.28
CA ALA A 100 21.69 4.94 0.98
C ALA A 100 21.31 6.43 0.98
N GLU A 101 20.17 6.78 1.59
CA GLU A 101 19.72 8.18 1.73
C GLU A 101 20.70 9.00 2.57
N VAL A 102 21.18 8.48 3.71
CA VAL A 102 22.20 9.14 4.55
C VAL A 102 23.51 9.36 3.79
N LEU A 103 23.95 8.37 2.99
CA LEU A 103 25.14 8.52 2.16
C LEU A 103 24.97 9.57 1.06
N GLU A 104 23.80 9.63 0.43
CA GLU A 104 23.49 10.63 -0.59
C GLU A 104 23.44 12.04 -0.01
N GLU A 105 22.82 12.22 1.16
CA GLU A 105 22.80 13.49 1.88
C GLU A 105 24.21 13.94 2.30
N ALA A 106 25.03 13.01 2.81
CA ALA A 106 26.43 13.29 3.14
C ALA A 106 27.25 13.71 1.92
N ALA A 107 27.00 13.08 0.76
CA ALA A 107 27.67 13.43 -0.50
C ALA A 107 27.22 14.78 -1.07
N ARG A 108 25.95 15.18 -0.87
CA ARG A 108 25.43 16.49 -1.29
C ARG A 108 25.89 17.64 -0.37
N ALA A 109 26.27 17.33 0.87
CA ALA A 109 26.74 18.30 1.85
C ALA A 109 28.27 18.55 1.80
N ALA A 110 29.01 17.80 0.97
CA ALA A 110 30.46 17.91 0.76
C ALA A 110 30.78 18.67 -0.54
#